data_AF-A0A496W6V8-F1
#
_entry.id   AF-A0A496W6V8-F1
#
_cell.length_a   1.000
_cell.length_b   1.000
_cell.length_c   1.000
_cell.angle_alpha   90.00
_cell.angle_beta   90.00
_cell.angle_gamma   90.00
#
_symmetry.space_group_name_H-M   'P 1'
#
loop_
_entity.id
_entity.type
_entity.pdbx_description
1 polymer ?
#
loop_
_entity_poly.entity_id
_entity_poly.type
_entity_poly.pdbx_seq_one_letter_code
_entity_poly.pdbx_strand_id
1 'polypeptide(L)'
;MNTYPKQQGFILVSTVIVITGLMVLMGTYMLNLVANQQVSTHVSQRSIQAWFAAQSGMQWAINEVQTHNAKHWCGQLAPTFTLTGGGTRGFTVTVNCVPTPMIDSDNNNYTVYELKVTAFQGMINRSHYVTRTIQQTICVGLPISCPASLNL
;
A
#
# COMPACT_ATOMS: atom_id res chain seq x y z
N MET A 1 -10.31 6.80 -80.97
CA MET A 1 -10.42 8.00 -80.09
C MET A 1 -10.41 7.51 -78.66
N ASN A 2 -9.37 7.83 -77.88
CA ASN A 2 -9.41 7.70 -76.42
C ASN A 2 -8.50 8.78 -75.82
N THR A 3 -9.11 9.85 -75.34
CA THR A 3 -8.44 10.92 -74.61
C THR A 3 -8.57 10.64 -73.12
N TYR A 4 -7.48 10.24 -72.47
CA TYR A 4 -7.41 10.15 -71.02
C TYR A 4 -7.09 11.53 -70.44
N PRO A 5 -7.96 12.13 -69.61
CA PRO A 5 -7.66 13.41 -68.97
C PRO A 5 -6.59 13.20 -67.88
N LYS A 6 -5.43 13.83 -68.05
CA LYS A 6 -4.41 13.93 -66.99
C LYS A 6 -4.78 15.07 -66.03
N GLN A 7 -5.48 14.75 -64.94
CA GLN A 7 -5.57 15.62 -63.77
C GLN A 7 -4.39 15.32 -62.84
N GLN A 8 -3.33 16.15 -62.87
CA GLN A 8 -2.08 15.93 -62.12
C GLN A 8 -1.69 17.06 -61.15
N GLY A 9 -2.59 18.00 -60.84
CA GLY A 9 -2.25 19.17 -59.99
C GLY A 9 -2.72 19.10 -58.52
N PHE A 10 -3.90 18.55 -58.25
CA PHE A 10 -4.56 18.73 -56.94
C PHE A 10 -4.28 17.62 -55.92
N ILE A 11 -3.92 16.42 -56.39
CA ILE A 11 -3.71 15.25 -55.52
C ILE A 11 -2.46 15.40 -54.64
N LEU A 12 -1.40 16.03 -55.15
CA LEU A 12 -0.13 16.11 -54.43
C LEU A 12 -0.24 17.00 -53.20
N VAL A 13 -0.92 18.15 -53.31
CA VAL A 13 -1.15 19.07 -52.20
C VAL A 13 -2.09 18.45 -51.16
N SER A 14 -3.18 17.80 -51.60
CA SER A 14 -4.11 17.12 -50.69
C SER A 14 -3.45 15.98 -49.90
N THR A 15 -2.53 15.24 -50.51
CA THR A 15 -1.86 14.09 -49.85
C THR A 15 -0.90 14.56 -48.76
N VAL A 16 -0.14 15.61 -49.00
CA VAL A 16 0.78 16.18 -48.00
C VAL A 16 0.00 16.71 -46.80
N ILE A 17 -1.10 17.46 -47.03
CA ILE A 17 -1.93 18.01 -45.95
C ILE A 17 -2.53 16.89 -45.09
N VAL A 18 -3.05 15.82 -45.72
CA VAL A 18 -3.65 14.70 -44.99
C VAL A 18 -2.62 13.94 -44.16
N ILE A 19 -1.43 13.66 -44.71
CA ILE A 19 -0.36 12.94 -44.00
C ILE A 19 0.15 13.77 -42.82
N THR A 20 0.43 15.06 -43.02
CA THR A 20 0.89 15.94 -41.93
C THR A 20 -0.18 16.11 -40.86
N GLY A 21 -1.46 16.24 -41.24
CA GLY A 21 -2.57 16.32 -40.29
C GLY A 21 -2.69 15.07 -39.40
N LEU A 22 -2.62 13.87 -39.98
CA LEU A 22 -2.65 12.60 -39.24
C LEU A 22 -1.47 12.47 -38.27
N MET A 23 -0.26 12.83 -38.69
CA MET A 23 0.93 12.82 -37.83
C MET A 23 0.82 13.78 -36.64
N VAL A 24 0.25 14.98 -36.85
CA VAL A 24 0.04 15.96 -35.76
C VAL A 24 -1.04 15.48 -34.78
N LEU A 25 -2.14 14.90 -35.26
CA LEU A 25 -3.16 14.32 -34.39
C LEU A 25 -2.61 13.15 -33.56
N MET A 26 -1.80 12.27 -34.15
CA MET A 26 -1.20 11.16 -33.43
C MET A 26 -0.12 11.62 -32.43
N GLY A 27 0.70 12.60 -32.81
CA GLY A 27 1.73 13.18 -31.95
C GLY A 27 1.15 13.89 -30.72
N THR A 28 0.04 14.61 -30.88
CA THR A 28 -0.66 15.25 -29.76
C THR A 28 -1.31 14.24 -28.81
N TYR A 29 -1.84 13.12 -29.32
CA TYR A 29 -2.38 12.05 -28.47
C TYR A 29 -1.30 11.34 -27.64
N MET A 30 -0.10 11.12 -28.20
CA MET A 30 1.02 10.51 -27.46
C MET A 30 1.51 11.37 -26.30
N LEU A 31 1.52 12.71 -26.45
CA LEU A 31 1.91 13.62 -25.36
C LEU A 31 0.93 13.59 -24.17
N ASN A 32 -0.35 13.35 -24.43
CA ASN A 32 -1.36 13.21 -23.38
C ASN A 32 -1.24 11.88 -22.60
N LEU A 33 -0.68 10.82 -23.21
CA LEU A 33 -0.47 9.53 -22.56
C LEU A 33 0.69 9.54 -21.55
N VAL A 34 1.73 10.34 -21.77
CA VAL A 34 2.90 10.41 -20.87
C VAL A 34 2.55 11.04 -19.51
N ALA A 35 1.62 11.99 -19.47
CA ALA A 35 1.20 12.66 -18.23
C ALA A 35 0.47 11.72 -17.25
N ASN A 36 -0.31 10.76 -17.77
CA ASN A 36 -1.09 9.84 -16.94
C ASN A 36 -0.26 8.69 -16.35
N GLN A 37 0.91 8.38 -16.93
CA GLN A 37 1.76 7.28 -16.44
C GLN A 37 2.56 7.65 -15.19
N GLN A 38 2.84 8.94 -14.96
CA GLN A 38 3.59 9.38 -13.77
C GLN A 38 2.78 9.38 -12.47
N VAL A 39 1.45 9.53 -12.55
CA VAL A 39 0.60 9.54 -11.35
C VAL A 39 0.55 8.16 -10.68
N SER A 40 0.54 7.08 -11.48
CA SER A 40 0.47 5.71 -10.98
C SER A 40 1.72 5.26 -10.21
N THR A 41 2.91 5.75 -10.58
CA THR A 41 4.18 5.36 -9.92
C THR A 41 4.33 5.99 -8.54
N HIS A 42 3.85 7.22 -8.36
CA HIS A 42 3.86 7.87 -7.04
C HIS A 42 2.92 7.18 -6.05
N VAL A 43 1.76 6.70 -6.50
CA VAL A 43 0.80 5.99 -5.64
C VAL A 43 1.35 4.62 -5.22
N SER A 44 1.95 3.86 -6.14
CA SER A 44 2.53 2.55 -5.84
C SER A 44 3.70 2.64 -4.85
N GLN A 45 4.58 3.63 -5.01
CA GLN A 45 5.67 3.89 -4.06
C GLN A 45 5.17 4.16 -2.63
N ARG A 46 4.14 5.01 -2.48
CA ARG A 46 3.57 5.33 -1.18
C ARG A 46 2.89 4.13 -0.52
N SER A 47 2.26 3.27 -1.31
CA SER A 47 1.67 2.02 -0.81
C SER A 47 2.73 1.06 -0.24
N ILE A 48 3.88 0.94 -0.89
CA ILE A 48 4.99 0.09 -0.42
C ILE A 48 5.55 0.67 0.89
N GLN A 49 5.76 1.98 0.96
CA GLN A 49 6.22 2.65 2.18
C GLN A 49 5.25 2.43 3.35
N ALA A 50 3.94 2.54 3.11
CA ALA A 50 2.91 2.27 4.11
C ALA A 50 2.96 0.81 4.63
N TRP A 51 3.23 -0.15 3.73
CA TRP A 51 3.38 -1.55 4.11
C TRP A 51 4.61 -1.78 5.00
N PHE A 52 5.77 -1.25 4.61
CA PHE A 52 6.98 -1.35 5.44
C PHE A 52 6.83 -0.62 6.79
N ALA A 53 6.11 0.50 6.83
CA ALA A 53 5.78 1.20 8.07
C ALA A 53 4.88 0.36 9.00
N ALA A 54 3.87 -0.32 8.46
CA ALA A 54 3.03 -1.22 9.24
C ALA A 54 3.83 -2.45 9.73
N GLN A 55 4.69 -3.01 8.87
CA GLN A 55 5.51 -4.18 9.21
C GLN A 55 6.52 -3.87 10.33
N SER A 56 7.15 -2.70 10.30
CA SER A 56 8.08 -2.31 11.38
C SER A 56 7.35 -2.13 12.71
N GLY A 57 6.14 -1.56 12.69
CA GLY A 57 5.32 -1.46 13.90
C GLY A 57 4.82 -2.81 14.41
N MET A 58 4.53 -3.75 13.50
CA MET A 58 4.20 -5.13 13.86
C MET A 58 5.39 -5.82 14.53
N GLN A 59 6.60 -5.66 14.01
CA GLN A 59 7.79 -6.25 14.62
C GLN A 59 8.07 -5.69 16.02
N TRP A 60 7.89 -4.37 16.19
CA TRP A 60 7.97 -3.75 17.51
C TRP A 60 6.93 -4.34 18.47
N ALA A 61 5.68 -4.48 18.03
CA ALA A 61 4.59 -5.04 18.83
C ALA A 61 4.88 -6.49 19.26
N ILE A 62 5.39 -7.32 18.35
CA ILE A 62 5.77 -8.71 18.65
C ILE A 62 6.89 -8.74 19.70
N ASN A 63 7.92 -7.89 19.55
CA ASN A 63 9.01 -7.81 20.51
C ASN A 63 8.49 -7.42 21.90
N GLU A 64 7.62 -6.42 21.99
CA GLU A 64 7.02 -6.01 23.27
C GLU A 64 6.14 -7.09 23.91
N VAL A 65 5.45 -7.89 23.10
CA VAL A 65 4.67 -9.02 23.60
C VAL A 65 5.60 -10.11 24.15
N GLN A 66 6.73 -10.37 23.49
CA GLN A 66 7.70 -11.37 23.92
C GLN A 66 8.50 -10.94 25.17
N THR A 67 8.87 -9.67 25.28
CA THR A 67 9.71 -9.16 26.38
C THR A 67 8.90 -8.81 27.63
N HIS A 68 7.75 -8.17 27.46
CA HIS A 68 6.97 -7.59 28.57
C HIS A 68 5.56 -8.21 28.71
N ASN A 69 5.25 -9.29 27.98
CA ASN A 69 3.91 -9.89 27.91
C ASN A 69 2.82 -8.87 27.56
N ALA A 70 3.17 -7.79 26.83
CA ALA A 70 2.26 -6.72 26.42
C ALA A 70 1.41 -6.06 27.54
N LYS A 71 1.71 -6.30 28.82
CA LYS A 71 0.83 -5.97 29.96
C LYS A 71 0.55 -4.48 30.13
N HIS A 72 1.44 -3.63 29.62
CA HIS A 72 1.40 -2.18 29.85
C HIS A 72 0.69 -1.40 28.75
N TRP A 73 0.36 -2.02 27.62
CA TRP A 73 -0.22 -1.31 26.47
C TRP A 73 -1.37 -2.08 25.81
N CYS A 74 -1.33 -3.41 25.82
CA CYS A 74 -2.39 -4.23 25.25
C CYS A 74 -3.65 -4.19 26.13
N GLY A 75 -4.79 -3.79 25.56
CA GLY A 75 -6.07 -3.65 26.28
C GLY A 75 -6.24 -2.34 27.07
N GLN A 76 -5.26 -1.43 27.07
CA GLN A 76 -5.39 -0.11 27.73
C GLN A 76 -5.40 1.04 26.73
N LEU A 77 -4.25 1.31 26.10
CA LEU A 77 -4.08 2.40 25.15
C LEU A 77 -3.27 1.89 23.96
N ALA A 78 -3.83 2.00 22.77
CA ALA A 78 -3.15 1.68 21.53
C ALA A 78 -1.97 2.65 21.32
N PRO A 79 -0.71 2.17 21.36
CA PRO A 79 0.43 3.04 21.15
C PRO A 79 0.44 3.54 19.71
N THR A 80 0.62 4.86 19.58
CA THR A 80 0.74 5.55 18.30
C THR A 80 2.10 6.24 18.25
N PHE A 81 2.85 6.01 17.17
CA PHE A 81 4.13 6.66 16.94
C PHE A 81 4.28 7.08 15.48
N THR A 82 5.03 8.16 15.26
CA THR A 82 5.32 8.67 13.92
C THR A 82 6.72 8.25 13.52
N LEU A 83 6.84 7.60 12.37
CA LEU A 83 8.12 7.21 11.80
C LEU A 83 8.81 8.44 11.19
N THR A 84 10.05 8.69 11.58
CA THR A 84 10.85 9.84 11.13
C THR A 84 11.96 9.47 10.14
N GLY A 85 12.27 8.18 9.98
CA GLY A 85 13.38 7.68 9.17
C GLY A 85 13.03 7.34 7.72
N GLY A 86 13.96 7.62 6.81
CA GLY A 86 13.99 7.07 5.44
C GLY A 86 12.69 7.20 4.63
N GLY A 87 12.35 6.13 3.91
CA GLY A 87 11.15 6.05 3.06
C GLY A 87 9.83 5.96 3.83
N THR A 88 9.84 5.77 5.14
CA THR A 88 8.63 5.72 5.98
C THR A 88 8.40 7.03 6.74
N ARG A 89 9.15 8.09 6.41
CA ARG A 89 9.04 9.39 7.07
C ARG A 89 7.64 9.99 6.91
N GLY A 90 7.06 10.37 8.04
CA GLY A 90 5.73 10.98 8.12
C GLY A 90 4.57 9.98 8.06
N PHE A 91 4.83 8.68 8.19
CA PHE A 91 3.79 7.68 8.45
C PHE A 91 3.54 7.59 9.95
N THR A 92 2.28 7.64 10.33
CA THR A 92 1.83 7.42 11.71
C THR A 92 1.37 5.98 11.82
N VAL A 93 1.95 5.22 12.74
CA VAL A 93 1.62 3.83 13.01
C VAL A 93 0.88 3.75 14.32
N THR A 94 -0.27 3.07 14.32
CA THR A 94 -1.06 2.78 15.51
C THR A 94 -1.15 1.27 15.65
N VAL A 95 -0.75 0.76 16.81
CA VAL A 95 -0.83 -0.67 17.13
C VAL A 95 -1.99 -0.87 18.09
N ASN A 96 -2.98 -1.64 17.67
CA ASN A 96 -4.06 -2.09 18.53
C ASN A 96 -3.79 -3.53 18.97
N CYS A 97 -4.06 -3.84 20.23
CA CYS A 97 -3.87 -5.18 20.76
C CYS A 97 -5.02 -5.56 21.67
N VAL A 98 -5.56 -6.76 21.44
CA VAL A 98 -6.63 -7.35 22.23
C VAL A 98 -6.10 -8.63 22.89
N PRO A 99 -5.95 -8.65 24.23
CA PRO A 99 -5.51 -9.84 24.94
C PRO A 99 -6.69 -10.74 25.25
N THR A 100 -6.56 -12.03 24.94
CA THR A 100 -7.55 -13.07 25.24
C THR A 100 -6.88 -14.13 26.13
N PRO A 101 -7.11 -14.11 27.45
CA PRO A 101 -6.59 -15.15 28.33
C PRO A 101 -7.31 -16.48 28.07
N MET A 102 -6.55 -17.57 28.02
CA MET A 102 -7.05 -18.91 27.78
C MET A 102 -6.39 -19.90 28.76
N ILE A 103 -7.07 -21.00 29.00
CA ILE A 103 -6.59 -22.09 29.85
C ILE A 103 -6.68 -23.36 29.02
N ASP A 104 -5.59 -24.12 28.98
CA ASP A 104 -5.54 -25.40 28.26
C ASP A 104 -6.17 -26.53 29.08
N SER A 105 -6.38 -27.70 28.46
CA SER A 105 -6.90 -28.90 29.12
C SER A 105 -6.04 -29.34 30.31
N ASP A 106 -4.75 -29.04 30.28
CA ASP A 106 -3.79 -29.34 31.34
C ASP A 106 -3.68 -28.22 32.40
N ASN A 107 -4.67 -27.31 32.46
CA ASN A 107 -4.73 -26.18 33.39
C ASN A 107 -3.54 -25.20 33.26
N ASN A 108 -2.96 -25.13 32.06
CA ASN A 108 -1.90 -24.20 31.73
C ASN A 108 -2.49 -22.87 31.25
N ASN A 109 -2.10 -21.78 31.89
CA ASN A 109 -2.52 -20.44 31.49
C ASN A 109 -1.68 -19.95 30.32
N TYR A 110 -2.34 -19.56 29.23
CA TYR A 110 -1.71 -18.89 28.10
C TYR A 110 -2.55 -17.68 27.67
N THR A 111 -1.96 -16.75 26.93
CA THR A 111 -2.69 -15.57 26.44
C THR A 111 -2.45 -15.42 24.96
N VAL A 112 -3.55 -15.31 24.22
CA VAL A 112 -3.54 -15.03 22.79
C VAL A 112 -3.72 -13.53 22.61
N TYR A 113 -2.82 -12.91 21.86
CA TYR A 113 -2.84 -11.50 21.53
C TYR A 113 -3.17 -11.34 20.06
N GLU A 114 -4.29 -10.66 19.78
CA GLU A 114 -4.62 -10.22 18.43
C GLU A 114 -4.01 -8.84 18.21
N LEU A 115 -2.99 -8.76 17.36
CA LEU A 115 -2.29 -7.53 17.01
C LEU A 115 -2.82 -6.99 15.69
N LYS A 116 -3.22 -5.72 15.69
CA LYS A 116 -3.64 -5.00 14.49
C LYS A 116 -2.84 -3.72 14.36
N VAL A 117 -1.96 -3.66 13.37
CA VAL A 117 -1.11 -2.50 13.11
C VAL A 117 -1.64 -1.73 11.92
N THR A 118 -1.93 -0.45 12.11
CA THR A 118 -2.42 0.44 11.06
C THR A 118 -1.41 1.58 10.85
N ALA A 119 -0.83 1.63 9.66
CA ALA A 119 0.02 2.73 9.22
C ALA A 119 -0.77 3.63 8.28
N PHE A 120 -0.80 4.93 8.58
CA PHE A 120 -1.47 5.92 7.74
C PHE A 120 -0.62 7.16 7.53
N GLN A 121 -0.86 7.83 6.41
CA GLN A 121 -0.26 9.11 6.08
C GLN A 121 -1.32 9.98 5.39
N GLY A 122 -1.39 11.25 5.80
CA GLY A 122 -2.36 12.21 5.29
C GLY A 122 -3.68 12.20 6.07
N MET A 123 -4.68 12.89 5.52
CA MET A 123 -6.02 13.06 6.09
C MET A 123 -7.07 12.43 5.18
N ILE A 124 -8.13 11.87 5.76
CA ILE A 124 -9.18 11.08 5.08
C ILE A 124 -9.92 11.86 3.96
N ASN A 125 -9.74 13.19 3.87
CA ASN A 125 -10.35 14.07 2.87
C ASN A 125 -9.33 14.73 1.91
N ARG A 126 -8.19 14.09 1.64
CA ARG A 126 -7.21 14.58 0.65
C ARG A 126 -6.76 13.46 -0.29
N SER A 127 -6.43 13.84 -1.53
CA SER A 127 -5.95 12.94 -2.60
C SER A 127 -4.68 12.14 -2.27
N HIS A 128 -4.04 12.38 -1.12
CA HIS A 128 -2.80 11.71 -0.70
C HIS A 128 -2.98 10.84 0.55
N TYR A 129 -4.22 10.48 0.90
CA TYR A 129 -4.48 9.56 2.00
C TYR A 129 -4.05 8.14 1.62
N VAL A 130 -3.08 7.59 2.35
CA VAL A 130 -2.64 6.20 2.20
C VAL A 130 -2.72 5.54 3.56
N THR A 131 -3.39 4.39 3.62
CA THR A 131 -3.48 3.57 4.82
C THR A 131 -3.21 2.10 4.49
N ARG A 132 -2.52 1.41 5.38
CA ARG A 132 -2.31 -0.03 5.34
C ARG A 132 -2.48 -0.60 6.73
N THR A 133 -3.22 -1.70 6.82
CA THR A 133 -3.43 -2.44 8.05
C THR A 133 -2.93 -3.86 7.88
N ILE A 134 -2.18 -4.34 8.86
CA ILE A 134 -1.71 -5.73 8.94
C ILE A 134 -2.20 -6.28 10.28
N GLN A 135 -2.73 -7.49 10.26
CA GLN A 135 -3.23 -8.17 11.44
C GLN A 135 -2.48 -9.49 11.62
N GLN A 136 -2.10 -9.78 12.85
CA GLN A 136 -1.43 -11.02 13.19
C GLN A 136 -1.84 -11.44 14.60
N THR A 137 -2.05 -12.73 14.77
CA THR A 137 -2.31 -13.31 16.09
C THR A 137 -1.05 -13.98 16.58
N ILE A 138 -0.67 -13.66 17.81
CA ILE A 138 0.46 -14.29 18.50
C ILE A 138 -0.03 -14.84 19.83
N CYS A 139 0.60 -15.90 20.30
CA CYS A 139 0.26 -16.48 21.58
C CYS A 139 1.53 -16.57 22.44
N VAL A 140 1.36 -16.32 23.73
CA VAL A 140 2.43 -16.39 24.72
C VAL A 140 1.99 -17.32 25.83
N GLY A 141 2.79 -18.35 26.08
CA GLY A 141 2.51 -19.43 27.02
C GLY A 141 3.53 -20.54 26.88
N LEU A 142 3.24 -21.69 27.50
CA LEU A 142 4.07 -22.89 27.34
C LEU A 142 4.04 -23.36 25.86
N PRO A 143 5.16 -23.88 25.34
CA PRO A 143 5.27 -24.26 23.92
C PRO A 143 4.26 -25.33 23.48
N ILE A 144 3.78 -26.15 24.42
CA ILE A 144 2.75 -27.17 24.17
C ILE A 144 1.34 -26.57 23.99
N SER A 145 1.05 -25.45 24.65
CA SER A 145 -0.28 -24.80 24.66
C SER A 145 -0.46 -23.79 23.52
N CYS A 146 0.58 -23.56 22.72
CA CYS A 146 0.63 -22.50 21.74
C CYS A 146 0.97 -23.08 20.35
N PRO A 147 -0.02 -23.49 19.54
CA PRO A 147 0.26 -23.90 18.17
C PRO A 147 0.84 -22.69 17.43
N ALA A 148 2.02 -22.88 16.81
CA ALA A 148 2.69 -21.85 16.04
C ALA A 148 1.72 -21.27 14.97
N SER A 149 1.26 -20.05 15.21
CA SER A 149 0.52 -19.14 14.32
C SER A 149 -0.28 -19.80 13.18
N LEU A 150 -1.62 -19.90 13.33
CA LEU A 150 -2.50 -19.86 12.15
C LEU A 150 -2.44 -18.44 11.58
N ASN A 151 -1.68 -18.26 10.50
CA ASN A 151 -1.93 -17.17 9.57
C ASN A 151 -3.27 -17.46 8.89
N LEU A 152 -4.29 -16.66 9.20
CA LEU A 152 -5.48 -16.51 8.36
C LEU A 152 -5.38 -15.17 7.63
#